data_AF-G0L6W5-F1
#
_entry.id   AF-G0L6W5-F1
#
_cell.length_a   1.000
_cell.length_b   1.000
_cell.length_c   1.000
_cell.angle_alpha   90.00
_cell.angle_beta   90.00
_cell.angle_gamma   90.00
#
_symmetry.space_group_name_H-M   'P 1'
#
loop_
_entity.id
_entity.type
_entity.pdbx_description
1 polymer ?
#
loop_
_entity_poly.entity_id
_entity_poly.type
_entity_poly.pdbx_seq_one_letter_code
_entity_poly.pdbx_strand_id
1 'polypeptide(L)'
;MKTTMKFYLSIFALGLFFVACDKSDDTEDKTDGEDIEEVTIVEIWKSTASIMEEASDFNNDGTKNTDFNKEVEGVPQGTITLKSDGTGTASSFGALYIIYSEEEDTYETIYEPVEESESEVAIVWTKDGDKRILKYDADTDQPYTQTGVVSGETLEILNVLPIFTHNIEEDIYLFYEEINIAWLYGKEDVE
;
A
#
# COMPACT_ATOMS: atom_id res chain seq x y z
N MET A 1 -19.81 39.00 -4.80
CA MET A 1 -20.75 37.86 -4.82
C MET A 1 -19.90 36.62 -5.08
N LYS A 2 -19.53 35.87 -4.04
CA LYS A 2 -18.75 34.63 -4.12
C LYS A 2 -19.70 33.48 -3.80
N THR A 3 -19.89 32.57 -4.75
CA THR A 3 -20.71 31.36 -4.57
C THR A 3 -19.85 30.34 -3.83
N THR A 4 -20.08 30.20 -2.53
CA THR A 4 -19.48 29.14 -1.72
C THR A 4 -20.20 27.83 -2.04
N MET A 5 -19.52 26.90 -2.72
CA MET A 5 -20.04 25.56 -2.95
C MET A 5 -19.75 24.73 -1.69
N LYS A 6 -20.79 24.46 -0.90
CA LYS A 6 -20.75 23.56 0.24
C LYS A 6 -21.03 22.14 -0.26
N PHE A 7 -20.11 21.21 -0.04
CA PHE A 7 -20.39 19.78 -0.22
C PHE A 7 -21.25 19.30 0.95
N TYR A 8 -22.46 18.86 0.62
CA TYR A 8 -23.38 18.20 1.55
C TYR A 8 -23.12 16.69 1.49
N LEU A 9 -22.62 16.10 2.58
CA LEU A 9 -22.57 14.66 2.76
C LEU A 9 -24.01 14.17 3.02
N SER A 10 -24.67 13.71 1.96
CA SER A 10 -26.01 13.13 2.01
C SER A 10 -25.94 11.69 2.53
N ILE A 11 -26.25 11.48 3.80
CA ILE A 11 -26.52 10.17 4.38
C ILE A 11 -27.88 9.70 3.83
N PHE A 12 -27.87 8.78 2.87
CA PHE A 12 -29.09 8.10 2.44
C PHE A 12 -29.14 6.73 3.14
N ALA A 13 -29.94 6.68 4.21
CA ALA A 13 -30.39 5.44 4.81
C ALA A 13 -31.53 4.85 3.97
N LEU A 14 -31.43 3.59 3.54
CA LEU A 14 -32.53 2.68 3.12
C LEU A 14 -31.87 1.38 2.61
N GLY A 15 -32.19 0.17 3.04
CA GLY A 15 -33.15 -0.31 4.03
C GLY A 15 -32.91 -1.82 4.20
N LEU A 16 -32.91 -2.27 5.45
CA LEU A 16 -32.87 -3.68 5.81
C LEU A 16 -34.20 -4.34 5.39
N PHE A 17 -34.15 -5.21 4.39
CA PHE A 17 -35.19 -6.22 4.18
C PHE A 17 -34.65 -7.58 4.61
N PHE A 18 -35.18 -8.05 5.74
CA PHE A 18 -35.07 -9.40 6.22
C PHE A 18 -35.68 -10.37 5.20
N VAL A 19 -34.91 -11.35 4.74
CA VAL A 19 -35.45 -12.63 4.32
C VAL A 19 -35.00 -13.66 5.35
N ALA A 20 -35.88 -13.91 6.31
CA ALA A 20 -35.84 -15.12 7.10
C ALA A 20 -36.08 -16.29 6.14
N CYS A 21 -35.07 -17.15 5.94
CA CYS A 21 -35.33 -18.51 5.52
C CYS A 21 -35.38 -19.34 6.80
N ASP A 22 -36.61 -19.49 7.30
CA ASP A 22 -36.95 -20.50 8.27
C ASP A 22 -36.79 -21.87 7.61
N LYS A 23 -35.87 -22.67 8.14
CA LYS A 23 -35.91 -24.12 8.06
C LYS A 23 -35.26 -24.67 9.32
N SER A 24 -36.05 -24.70 10.38
CA SER A 24 -35.93 -25.76 11.38
C SER A 24 -36.10 -27.11 10.69
N ASP A 25 -35.08 -27.96 10.74
CA ASP A 25 -35.26 -29.34 11.20
C ASP A 25 -33.91 -29.95 11.57
N ASP A 26 -33.91 -30.55 12.77
CA ASP A 26 -32.81 -31.29 13.39
C ASP A 26 -32.33 -32.45 12.51
N THR A 27 -31.01 -32.58 12.38
CA THR A 27 -30.32 -33.88 12.50
C THR A 27 -28.84 -33.62 12.78
N GLU A 28 -28.33 -34.18 13.89
CA GLU A 28 -26.92 -34.50 14.02
C GLU A 28 -26.49 -35.32 12.79
N ASP A 29 -25.83 -34.67 11.83
CA ASP A 29 -25.15 -35.39 10.75
C ASP A 29 -23.64 -35.18 10.93
N LYS A 30 -22.98 -36.27 11.32
CA LYS A 30 -21.54 -36.39 11.25
C LYS A 30 -21.17 -36.34 9.78
N THR A 31 -20.82 -35.16 9.29
CA THR A 31 -20.16 -35.05 7.99
C THR A 31 -18.69 -35.39 8.19
N ASP A 32 -18.36 -36.57 7.67
CA ASP A 32 -17.02 -37.04 7.37
C ASP A 32 -16.16 -35.94 6.74
N GLY A 33 -14.86 -35.98 7.07
CA GLY A 33 -13.81 -35.06 6.63
C GLY A 33 -13.97 -34.51 5.21
N GLU A 34 -14.46 -33.28 5.13
CA GLU A 34 -13.91 -32.34 4.18
C GLU A 34 -12.54 -31.97 4.74
N ASP A 35 -11.48 -32.44 4.07
CA ASP A 35 -10.13 -31.90 4.25
C ASP A 35 -10.22 -30.41 3.88
N ILE A 36 -10.56 -29.56 4.86
CA ILE A 36 -10.38 -28.12 4.74
C ILE A 36 -8.87 -27.96 4.59
N GLU A 37 -8.40 -27.67 3.38
CA GLU A 37 -6.98 -27.41 3.15
C GLU A 37 -6.55 -26.31 4.13
N GLU A 38 -5.59 -26.65 4.99
CA GLU A 38 -5.07 -25.70 5.97
C GLU A 38 -4.39 -24.55 5.22
N VAL A 39 -4.90 -23.34 5.44
CA VAL A 39 -4.31 -22.13 4.86
C VAL A 39 -2.98 -21.87 5.55
N THR A 40 -1.90 -21.99 4.80
CA THR A 40 -0.52 -21.83 5.29
C THR A 40 0.12 -20.57 4.74
N ILE A 41 1.09 -20.02 5.45
CA ILE A 41 1.97 -18.97 4.91
C ILE A 41 2.93 -19.64 3.91
N VAL A 42 3.08 -19.07 2.72
CA VAL A 42 3.96 -19.61 1.69
C VAL A 42 5.17 -18.72 1.40
N GLU A 43 5.03 -17.41 1.59
CA GLU A 43 6.12 -16.46 1.40
C GLU A 43 5.98 -15.29 2.39
N ILE A 44 7.12 -14.87 2.96
CA ILE A 44 7.25 -13.66 3.75
C ILE A 44 8.37 -12.83 3.11
N TRP A 45 8.10 -11.57 2.85
CA TRP A 45 9.02 -10.61 2.23
C TRP A 45 9.14 -9.38 3.11
N LYS A 46 10.34 -9.07 3.58
CA LYS A 46 10.61 -7.94 4.47
C LYS A 46 11.41 -6.87 3.75
N SER A 47 11.00 -5.60 3.85
CA SER A 47 11.68 -4.49 3.21
C SER A 47 13.13 -4.38 3.71
N THR A 48 14.04 -4.24 2.76
CA THR A 48 15.49 -4.21 2.98
C THR A 48 16.13 -2.92 2.46
N ALA A 49 15.59 -2.36 1.37
CA ALA A 49 16.08 -1.13 0.78
C ALA A 49 15.01 -0.49 -0.11
N SER A 50 15.17 0.80 -0.34
CA SER A 50 14.36 1.59 -1.27
C SER A 50 15.30 2.48 -2.09
N ILE A 51 15.34 2.24 -3.39
CA ILE A 51 16.34 2.83 -4.29
C ILE A 51 15.64 3.67 -5.35
N MET A 52 15.97 4.95 -5.41
CA MET A 52 15.53 5.85 -6.47
C MET A 52 16.37 5.64 -7.74
N GLU A 53 15.74 5.83 -8.90
CA GLU A 53 16.44 5.77 -10.20
C GLU A 53 17.47 6.90 -10.34
N GLU A 54 17.12 8.10 -9.87
CA GLU A 54 18.00 9.28 -9.87
C GLU A 54 18.28 9.73 -8.44
N ALA A 55 19.46 10.32 -8.23
CA ALA A 55 19.87 10.81 -6.92
C ALA A 55 19.21 12.15 -6.60
N SER A 56 18.61 12.26 -5.42
CA SER A 56 17.95 13.46 -4.90
C SER A 56 18.52 13.83 -3.52
N ASP A 57 18.34 15.09 -3.14
CA ASP A 57 18.73 15.65 -1.83
C ASP A 57 17.43 16.07 -1.12
N PHE A 58 16.61 15.09 -0.72
CA PHE A 58 15.30 15.40 -0.12
C PHE A 58 15.41 15.88 1.32
N ASN A 59 16.51 15.54 2.00
CA ASN A 59 16.79 16.02 3.35
C ASN A 59 17.51 17.39 3.36
N ASN A 60 17.89 17.92 2.19
CA ASN A 60 18.61 19.18 2.00
C ASN A 60 19.92 19.26 2.79
N ASP A 61 20.65 18.15 2.94
CA ASP A 61 21.96 18.10 3.61
C ASP A 61 23.13 18.50 2.70
N GLY A 62 22.84 18.71 1.41
CA GLY A 62 23.81 19.08 0.38
C GLY A 62 24.41 17.88 -0.36
N THR A 63 23.97 16.65 -0.07
CA THR A 63 24.46 15.41 -0.69
C THR A 63 23.32 14.65 -1.34
N LYS A 64 23.33 14.55 -2.67
CA LYS A 64 22.36 13.70 -3.38
C LYS A 64 22.64 12.22 -3.17
N ASN A 65 21.61 11.43 -2.86
CA ASN A 65 21.68 9.98 -2.73
C ASN A 65 20.57 9.28 -3.52
N THR A 66 20.81 8.03 -3.92
CA THR A 66 19.78 7.15 -4.50
C THR A 66 19.08 6.31 -3.44
N ASP A 67 19.67 6.17 -2.24
CA ASP A 67 19.05 5.45 -1.12
C ASP A 67 17.98 6.33 -0.47
N PHE A 68 16.72 6.03 -0.77
CA PHE A 68 15.58 6.84 -0.35
C PHE A 68 15.46 6.91 1.18
N ASN A 69 15.83 5.84 1.89
CA ASN A 69 15.78 5.82 3.35
C ASN A 69 16.83 6.74 4.01
N LYS A 70 17.86 7.19 3.26
CA LYS A 70 18.79 8.23 3.74
C LYS A 70 18.26 9.64 3.49
N GLU A 71 17.43 9.79 2.47
CA GLU A 71 16.86 11.06 2.04
C GLU A 71 15.55 11.41 2.75
N VAL A 72 14.80 10.41 3.21
CA VAL A 72 13.51 10.58 3.88
C VAL A 72 13.52 9.89 5.23
N GLU A 73 13.44 10.68 6.30
CA GLU A 73 13.40 10.14 7.67
C GLU A 73 12.03 9.52 7.99
N GLY A 74 12.03 8.46 8.78
CA GLY A 74 10.83 7.91 9.40
C GLY A 74 9.99 6.98 8.52
N VAL A 75 10.38 6.72 7.27
CA VAL A 75 9.69 5.76 6.40
C VAL A 75 9.83 4.34 6.97
N PRO A 76 8.74 3.69 7.42
CA PRO A 76 8.81 2.36 7.99
C PRO A 76 9.19 1.33 6.92
N GLN A 77 9.96 0.33 7.34
CA GLN A 77 10.22 -0.86 6.53
C GLN A 77 9.09 -1.87 6.78
N GLY A 78 8.50 -2.44 5.73
CA GLY A 78 7.30 -3.28 5.90
C GLY A 78 7.44 -4.67 5.37
N THR A 79 6.37 -5.42 5.57
CA THR A 79 6.33 -6.86 5.35
C THR A 79 5.18 -7.20 4.42
N ILE A 80 5.41 -8.15 3.52
CA ILE A 80 4.38 -8.77 2.70
C ILE A 80 4.33 -10.25 3.07
N THR A 81 3.16 -10.71 3.49
CA THR A 81 2.89 -12.12 3.84
C THR A 81 1.90 -12.69 2.85
N LEU A 82 2.26 -13.78 2.18
CA LEU A 82 1.44 -14.44 1.17
C LEU A 82 1.01 -15.82 1.68
N LYS A 83 -0.28 -16.14 1.55
CA LYS A 83 -0.87 -17.41 1.99
C LYS A 83 -1.24 -18.33 0.81
N SER A 84 -1.35 -19.61 1.08
CA SER A 84 -1.59 -20.68 0.09
C SER A 84 -2.93 -20.56 -0.64
N ASP A 85 -3.92 -19.89 -0.05
CA ASP A 85 -5.26 -19.70 -0.60
C ASP A 85 -5.37 -18.47 -1.54
N GLY A 86 -4.26 -17.79 -1.82
CA GLY A 86 -4.24 -16.58 -2.64
C GLY A 86 -4.57 -15.30 -1.87
N THR A 87 -4.70 -15.35 -0.54
CA THR A 87 -4.80 -14.17 0.32
C THR A 87 -3.44 -13.78 0.90
N GLY A 88 -3.34 -12.58 1.46
CA GLY A 88 -2.13 -12.10 2.12
C GLY A 88 -2.35 -10.82 2.89
N THR A 89 -1.28 -10.33 3.51
CA THR A 89 -1.22 -9.00 4.13
C THR A 89 0.02 -8.26 3.63
N ALA A 90 -0.09 -6.95 3.51
CA ALA A 90 1.04 -6.06 3.29
C ALA A 90 1.01 -4.94 4.32
N SER A 91 2.16 -4.57 4.87
CA SER A 91 2.24 -3.43 5.78
C SER A 91 1.88 -2.15 5.05
N SER A 92 0.96 -1.37 5.61
CA SER A 92 0.68 0.00 5.18
C SER A 92 1.65 0.94 5.86
N PHE A 93 2.26 1.80 5.07
CA PHE A 93 3.25 2.76 5.54
C PHE A 93 2.65 4.10 5.87
N GLY A 94 1.37 4.37 5.63
CA GLY A 94 0.87 5.75 5.69
C GLY A 94 1.10 6.52 4.40
N ALA A 95 0.95 7.84 4.47
CA ALA A 95 1.08 8.72 3.31
C ALA A 95 2.41 9.48 3.36
N LEU A 96 3.10 9.55 2.23
CA LEU A 96 4.29 10.36 2.05
C LEU A 96 4.03 11.42 0.99
N TYR A 97 4.32 12.67 1.34
CA TYR A 97 4.27 13.80 0.43
C TYR A 97 5.66 14.38 0.28
N ILE A 98 6.08 14.60 -0.97
CA ILE A 98 7.33 15.29 -1.29
C ILE A 98 6.92 16.59 -1.99
N ILE A 99 7.28 17.71 -1.37
CA ILE A 99 6.93 19.05 -1.84
C ILE A 99 8.21 19.78 -2.21
N TYR A 100 8.30 20.28 -3.43
CA TYR A 100 9.39 21.11 -3.90
C TYR A 100 9.02 22.59 -3.79
N SER A 101 9.93 23.38 -3.22
CA SER A 101 9.83 24.85 -3.14
C SER A 101 10.70 25.48 -4.23
N GLU A 102 10.07 26.07 -5.24
CA GLU A 102 10.80 26.80 -6.30
C GLU A 102 11.49 28.07 -5.78
N GLU A 103 10.98 28.67 -4.71
CA GLU A 103 11.55 29.90 -4.13
C GLU A 103 12.86 29.63 -3.40
N GLU A 104 12.90 28.54 -2.64
CA GLU A 104 14.05 28.16 -1.81
C GLU A 104 14.98 27.14 -2.52
N ASP A 105 14.54 26.53 -3.62
CA ASP A 105 15.22 25.43 -4.33
C ASP A 105 15.50 24.23 -3.38
N THR A 106 14.48 23.85 -2.61
CA THR A 106 14.55 22.81 -1.56
C THR A 106 13.33 21.89 -1.57
N TYR A 107 13.48 20.71 -0.99
CA TYR A 107 12.37 19.77 -0.77
C TYR A 107 11.88 19.78 0.68
N GLU A 108 10.59 19.52 0.88
CA GLU A 108 9.97 19.21 2.16
C GLU A 108 9.32 17.83 2.05
N THR A 109 9.65 16.94 2.99
CA THR A 109 9.06 15.60 3.08
C THR A 109 8.13 15.52 4.27
N ILE A 110 6.85 15.25 4.01
CA ILE A 110 5.83 15.09 5.04
C ILE A 110 5.40 13.63 5.06
N TYR A 111 5.66 12.97 6.18
CA TYR A 111 5.27 11.58 6.40
C TYR A 111 4.15 11.51 7.45
N GLU A 112 3.00 10.99 7.04
CA GLU A 112 1.81 10.77 7.86
C GLU A 112 1.64 9.27 8.09
N PRO A 113 2.09 8.72 9.24
CA PRO A 113 1.95 7.30 9.52
C PRO A 113 0.48 6.92 9.68
N VAL A 114 0.12 5.71 9.22
CA VAL A 114 -1.16 5.10 9.58
C VAL A 114 -1.21 4.73 11.06
N GLU A 115 -2.41 4.70 11.64
CA GLU A 115 -2.59 4.15 12.98
C GLU A 115 -2.18 2.66 13.00
N GLU A 116 -1.67 2.17 14.13
CA GLU A 116 -1.19 0.79 14.26
C GLU A 116 -2.26 -0.25 13.88
N SER A 117 -3.53 0.03 14.19
CA SER A 117 -4.67 -0.81 13.81
C SER A 117 -4.93 -0.91 12.31
N GLU A 118 -4.37 0.01 11.52
CA GLU A 118 -4.50 0.09 10.06
C GLU A 118 -3.16 -0.20 9.35
N SER A 119 -2.15 -0.62 10.11
CA SER A 119 -0.80 -0.87 9.61
C SER A 119 -0.67 -2.13 8.75
N GLU A 120 -1.72 -2.96 8.65
CA GLU A 120 -1.78 -4.11 7.75
C GLU A 120 -2.99 -4.01 6.82
N VAL A 121 -2.72 -4.10 5.52
CA VAL A 121 -3.74 -4.10 4.47
C VAL A 121 -3.87 -5.51 3.91
N ALA A 122 -5.11 -5.99 3.83
CA ALA A 122 -5.42 -7.26 3.20
C ALA A 122 -5.18 -7.16 1.69
N ILE A 123 -4.57 -8.21 1.13
CA ILE A 123 -4.31 -8.33 -0.31
C ILE A 123 -4.81 -9.67 -0.84
N VAL A 124 -5.22 -9.67 -2.10
CA VAL A 124 -5.36 -10.89 -2.90
C VAL A 124 -4.16 -10.95 -3.82
N TRP A 125 -3.53 -12.12 -3.96
CA TRP A 125 -2.33 -12.26 -4.77
C TRP A 125 -2.37 -13.45 -5.71
N THR A 126 -1.59 -13.35 -6.78
CA THR A 126 -1.36 -14.47 -7.70
C THR A 126 0.11 -14.56 -8.10
N LYS A 127 0.52 -15.76 -8.51
CA LYS A 127 1.86 -16.05 -9.01
C LYS A 127 1.84 -16.27 -10.52
N ASP A 128 2.70 -15.56 -11.24
CA ASP A 128 2.94 -15.78 -12.66
C ASP A 128 4.46 -15.83 -12.90
N GLY A 129 5.01 -17.05 -12.89
CA GLY A 129 6.46 -17.27 -12.97
C GLY A 129 7.22 -16.62 -11.81
N ASP A 130 8.09 -15.67 -12.12
CA ASP A 130 8.85 -14.86 -11.18
C ASP A 130 8.03 -13.71 -10.59
N LYS A 131 6.83 -13.41 -11.11
CA LYS A 131 6.00 -12.30 -10.64
C LYS A 131 5.14 -12.66 -9.45
N ARG A 132 4.91 -11.67 -8.58
CA ARG A 132 3.87 -11.64 -7.55
C ARG A 132 2.96 -10.48 -7.86
N ILE A 133 1.72 -10.77 -8.22
CA ILE A 133 0.72 -9.76 -8.56
C ILE A 133 -0.13 -9.56 -7.31
N LEU A 134 0.02 -8.40 -6.66
CA LEU A 134 -0.63 -8.05 -5.40
C LEU A 134 -1.79 -7.10 -5.69
N LYS A 135 -3.00 -7.48 -5.33
CA LYS A 135 -4.22 -6.70 -5.51
C LYS A 135 -4.68 -6.18 -4.14
N TYR A 136 -4.61 -4.87 -3.98
CA TYR A 136 -5.09 -4.13 -2.82
C TYR A 136 -6.56 -3.75 -3.03
N ASP A 137 -7.29 -3.61 -1.92
CA ASP A 137 -8.70 -3.20 -1.91
C ASP A 137 -9.56 -4.03 -2.87
N ALA A 138 -9.30 -5.34 -2.89
CA ALA A 138 -9.78 -6.25 -3.93
C ALA A 138 -11.30 -6.34 -4.02
N ASP A 139 -11.99 -6.04 -2.92
CA ASP A 139 -13.45 -6.05 -2.74
C ASP A 139 -14.09 -4.67 -2.90
N THR A 140 -13.30 -3.63 -3.23
CA THR A 140 -13.80 -2.27 -3.46
C THR A 140 -13.98 -1.97 -4.93
N ASP A 141 -14.66 -0.86 -5.24
CA ASP A 141 -14.85 -0.37 -6.61
C ASP A 141 -13.57 0.24 -7.23
N GLN A 142 -12.50 0.40 -6.44
CA GLN A 142 -11.24 1.01 -6.87
C GLN A 142 -10.03 0.15 -6.46
N PRO A 143 -9.93 -1.10 -6.93
CA PRO A 143 -8.78 -1.93 -6.62
C PRO A 143 -7.53 -1.36 -7.28
N TYR A 144 -6.41 -1.48 -6.58
CA TYR A 144 -5.08 -1.15 -7.11
C TYR A 144 -4.22 -2.42 -7.17
N THR A 145 -3.35 -2.51 -8.17
CA THR A 145 -2.49 -3.69 -8.39
C THR A 145 -1.03 -3.29 -8.48
N GLN A 146 -0.20 -3.95 -7.68
CA GLN A 146 1.26 -3.90 -7.78
C GLN A 146 1.78 -5.22 -8.32
N THR A 147 2.87 -5.17 -9.08
CA THR A 147 3.58 -6.35 -9.53
C THR A 147 4.99 -6.30 -8.97
N GLY A 148 5.34 -7.28 -8.15
CA GLY A 148 6.71 -7.53 -7.75
C GLY A 148 7.36 -8.60 -8.60
N VAL A 149 8.67 -8.49 -8.82
CA VAL A 149 9.49 -9.47 -9.56
C VAL A 149 10.47 -10.13 -8.60
N VAL A 150 10.46 -11.46 -8.57
CA VAL A 150 11.34 -12.26 -7.70
C VAL A 150 12.61 -12.64 -8.44
N SER A 151 13.77 -12.26 -7.90
CA SER A 151 15.10 -12.69 -8.35
C SER A 151 15.90 -13.25 -7.18
N GLY A 152 15.98 -14.57 -7.08
CA GLY A 152 16.63 -15.25 -5.96
C GLY A 152 15.84 -15.06 -4.66
N GLU A 153 16.47 -14.43 -3.67
CA GLU A 153 15.89 -14.12 -2.36
C GLU A 153 15.39 -12.67 -2.26
N THR A 154 15.24 -11.98 -3.40
CA THR A 154 14.75 -10.60 -3.45
C THR A 154 13.46 -10.51 -4.24
N LEU A 155 12.49 -9.78 -3.71
CA LEU A 155 11.30 -9.30 -4.40
C LEU A 155 11.45 -7.79 -4.63
N GLU A 156 11.41 -7.36 -5.89
CA GLU A 156 11.47 -5.94 -6.27
C GLU A 156 10.08 -5.46 -6.71
N ILE A 157 9.60 -4.36 -6.14
CA ILE A 157 8.38 -3.67 -6.56
C ILE A 157 8.75 -2.26 -7.01
N LEU A 158 8.46 -1.94 -8.27
CA LEU A 158 8.65 -0.59 -8.81
C LEU A 158 7.42 0.26 -8.57
N ASN A 159 7.61 1.46 -8.05
CA ASN A 159 6.58 2.46 -7.85
C ASN A 159 7.03 3.81 -8.40
N VAL A 160 6.05 4.68 -8.60
CA VAL A 160 6.26 6.07 -8.99
C VAL A 160 5.78 6.94 -7.83
N LEU A 161 6.64 7.83 -7.33
CA LEU A 161 6.28 8.80 -6.30
C LEU A 161 6.10 10.18 -6.94
N PRO A 162 4.92 10.81 -6.80
CA PRO A 162 4.72 12.17 -7.28
C PRO A 162 5.38 13.17 -6.33
N ILE A 163 5.99 14.20 -6.93
CA ILE A 163 6.49 15.39 -6.27
C ILE A 163 5.56 16.55 -6.65
N PHE A 164 5.22 17.37 -5.67
CA PHE A 164 4.33 18.51 -5.84
C PHE A 164 5.05 19.82 -5.60
N THR A 165 4.57 20.92 -6.17
CA THR A 165 4.90 22.28 -5.71
C THR A 165 3.73 22.85 -4.93
N HIS A 166 3.98 23.67 -3.91
CA HIS A 166 2.93 24.41 -3.21
C HIS A 166 2.78 25.83 -3.79
N ASN A 167 1.62 26.12 -4.38
CA ASN A 167 1.26 27.49 -4.73
C ASN A 167 0.69 28.18 -3.48
N ILE A 168 1.51 29.04 -2.88
CA ILE A 168 1.18 29.73 -1.61
C ILE A 168 0.04 30.74 -1.78
N GLU A 169 -0.13 31.36 -2.97
CA GLU A 169 -1.18 32.35 -3.21
C GLU A 169 -2.58 31.73 -3.24
N GLU A 170 -2.68 30.55 -3.85
CA GLU A 170 -3.95 29.82 -4.01
C GLU A 170 -4.15 28.72 -2.97
N ASP A 171 -3.11 28.40 -2.18
CA ASP A 171 -3.04 27.30 -1.23
C ASP A 171 -3.39 25.95 -1.85
N ILE A 172 -2.73 25.64 -2.98
CA ILE A 172 -2.94 24.40 -3.72
C ILE A 172 -1.61 23.70 -4.00
N TYR A 173 -1.65 22.36 -4.01
CA TYR A 173 -0.54 21.52 -4.46
C TYR A 173 -0.71 21.19 -5.94
N LEU A 174 0.32 21.49 -6.72
CA LEU A 174 0.37 21.22 -8.15
C LEU A 174 1.39 20.13 -8.41
N PHE A 175 1.07 19.21 -9.31
CA PHE A 175 2.03 18.21 -9.77
C PHE A 175 3.27 18.89 -10.37
N TYR A 176 4.45 18.44 -9.96
CA TYR A 176 5.74 18.93 -10.46
C TYR A 176 6.41 17.87 -11.32
N GLU A 177 6.78 16.75 -10.72
CA GLU A 177 7.46 15.64 -11.38
C GLU A 177 7.17 14.31 -10.69
N GLU A 178 7.71 13.24 -11.22
CA GLU A 178 7.63 11.89 -10.66
C GLU A 178 9.03 11.30 -10.56
N ILE A 179 9.28 10.55 -9.48
CA ILE A 179 10.49 9.74 -9.35
C ILE A 179 10.13 8.26 -9.36
N ASN A 180 10.96 7.47 -10.04
CA ASN A 180 10.87 6.01 -9.96
C ASN A 180 11.63 5.53 -8.73
N ILE A 181 10.98 4.64 -7.97
CA ILE A 181 11.56 4.00 -6.79
C ILE A 181 11.38 2.48 -6.86
N ALA A 182 12.45 1.77 -6.60
CA ALA A 182 12.47 0.32 -6.42
C ALA A 182 12.43 -0.01 -4.93
N TRP A 183 11.36 -0.68 -4.49
CA TRP A 183 11.23 -1.24 -3.15
C TRP A 183 11.75 -2.67 -3.17
N LEU A 184 12.79 -2.94 -2.39
CA LEU A 184 13.45 -4.24 -2.33
C LEU A 184 13.11 -4.96 -1.04
N TYR A 185 12.55 -6.16 -1.16
CA TYR A 185 12.21 -7.02 -0.04
C TYR A 185 13.07 -8.28 -0.06
N GLY A 186 13.65 -8.62 1.09
CA GLY A 186 14.35 -9.88 1.32
C GLY A 186 13.37 -10.98 1.72
N LYS A 187 13.62 -12.20 1.25
CA LYS A 187 12.84 -13.38 1.64
C LYS A 187 13.15 -13.75 3.08
N GLU A 188 12.11 -14.00 3.87
CA GLU A 188 12.22 -14.56 5.22
C GLU A 188 11.81 -16.03 5.21
N ASP A 189 12.32 -16.78 6.18
CA ASP A 189 11.91 -18.17 6.41
C ASP A 189 10.48 -18.22 6.95
N VAL A 190 9.71 -19.21 6.49
CA VAL A 190 8.39 -19.52 7.04
C VAL A 190 8.60 -20.58 8.12
N GLU A 191 8.27 -20.26 9.37
CA GLU A 191 8.32 -21.19 10.51
C GLU A 191 7.13 -22.16 10.54
#